data_AF-A0A7S1RT69-F1
#
_entry.id   AF-A0A7S1RT69-F1
#
_cell.length_a   1.000
_cell.length_b   1.000
_cell.length_c   1.000
_cell.angle_alpha   90.00
_cell.angle_beta   90.00
_cell.angle_gamma   90.00
#
_symmetry.space_group_name_H-M   'P 1'
#
loop_
_entity.id
_entity.type
_entity.pdbx_description
1 polymer ?
#
loop_
_entity_poly.entity_id
_entity_poly.type
_entity_poly.pdbx_seq_one_letter_code
_entity_poly.pdbx_strand_id
1 'polypeptide(L)'
;KISSKKPSVLWCYKKELGFSSHRKKRMKQVKSQIKKGLHDPNVEDPFEMFISATNIRYCYYKETEQVLGKTFGMCILQDFEALTPNLLCRTIETVEGGGMVVLLLKTMSSLKQLYELSMDAHAQLRTE
;
A
#
# COMPACT_ATOMS: atom_id res chain seq x y z
N LYS A 1 -14.29 -16.70 12.98
CA LYS A 1 -15.17 -16.43 11.81
C LYS A 1 -14.37 -15.60 10.82
N ILE A 2 -13.84 -16.22 9.76
CA ILE A 2 -13.21 -15.47 8.67
C ILE A 2 -14.35 -14.86 7.86
N SER A 3 -14.50 -13.54 7.92
CA SER A 3 -15.49 -12.80 7.13
C SER A 3 -15.26 -13.05 5.64
N SER A 4 -16.29 -13.49 4.91
CA SER A 4 -16.21 -13.80 3.47
C SER A 4 -16.19 -12.55 2.58
N LYS A 5 -16.13 -11.35 3.16
CA LYS A 5 -16.17 -10.08 2.44
C LYS A 5 -14.75 -9.58 2.18
N LYS A 6 -14.45 -9.27 0.91
CA LYS A 6 -13.17 -8.66 0.52
C LYS A 6 -12.95 -7.38 1.34
N PRO A 7 -11.79 -7.19 2.00
CA PRO A 7 -11.55 -6.03 2.84
C PRO A 7 -11.54 -4.75 2.01
N SER A 8 -12.03 -3.65 2.62
CA SER A 8 -11.80 -2.30 2.07
C SER A 8 -10.34 -1.91 2.30
N VAL A 9 -9.74 -1.27 1.29
CA VAL A 9 -8.31 -0.95 1.30
C VAL A 9 -8.13 0.56 1.34
N LEU A 10 -7.34 1.06 2.29
CA LEU A 10 -6.81 2.42 2.28
C LEU A 10 -5.42 2.39 1.64
N TRP A 11 -5.23 3.11 0.53
CA TRP A 11 -3.92 3.23 -0.12
C TRP A 11 -3.42 4.67 -0.01
N CYS A 12 -2.37 4.85 0.79
CA CYS A 12 -1.77 6.13 1.07
C CYS A 12 -0.41 6.30 0.38
N TYR A 13 -0.21 7.47 -0.22
CA TYR A 13 0.98 7.77 -1.02
C TYR A 13 1.35 9.25 -0.94
N LYS A 14 2.62 9.58 -1.18
CA LYS A 14 3.12 10.95 -1.11
C LYS A 14 2.76 11.76 -2.36
N LYS A 15 3.10 11.22 -3.54
CA LYS A 15 3.02 11.97 -4.81
C LYS A 15 2.45 11.14 -5.97
N GLU A 16 3.04 9.99 -6.27
CA GLU A 16 2.67 9.18 -7.45
C GLU A 16 2.42 7.72 -7.07
N LEU A 17 1.38 7.12 -7.67
CA LEU A 17 1.02 5.71 -7.49
C LEU A 17 1.76 4.76 -8.45
N GLY A 18 2.31 5.27 -9.55
CA GLY A 18 2.85 4.45 -10.64
C GLY A 18 1.78 3.79 -11.52
N PHE A 19 0.50 3.96 -11.20
CA PHE A 19 -0.64 3.51 -12.00
C PHE A 19 -1.81 4.49 -11.89
N SER A 20 -2.79 4.39 -12.80
CA SER A 20 -3.98 5.25 -12.74
C SER A 20 -4.99 4.73 -11.72
N SER A 21 -5.34 5.52 -10.72
CA SER A 21 -6.44 5.23 -9.78
C SER A 21 -7.82 5.14 -10.45
N HIS A 22 -7.97 5.65 -11.67
CA HIS A 22 -9.25 5.71 -12.36
C HIS A 22 -9.53 4.44 -13.19
N ARG A 23 -10.45 3.59 -12.72
CA ARG A 23 -10.77 2.27 -13.31
C ARG A 23 -11.00 2.29 -14.83
N LYS A 24 -11.78 3.26 -15.32
CA LYS A 24 -12.04 3.41 -16.78
C LYS A 24 -10.76 3.71 -17.58
N LYS A 25 -9.86 4.54 -17.05
CA LYS A 25 -8.61 4.91 -17.73
C LYS A 25 -7.69 3.70 -17.79
N ARG A 26 -7.65 2.91 -16.72
CA ARG A 26 -6.84 1.70 -16.66
C ARG A 26 -7.32 0.59 -17.58
N MET A 27 -8.63 0.30 -17.63
CA MET A 27 -9.17 -0.67 -18.60
C MET A 27 -8.81 -0.30 -20.04
N LYS A 28 -8.81 1.00 -20.38
CA LYS A 28 -8.37 1.46 -21.71
C LYS A 28 -6.88 1.20 -21.94
N GLN A 29 -6.04 1.43 -20.93
CA GLN A 29 -4.59 1.15 -21.01
C GLN A 29 -4.31 -0.34 -21.20
N VAL A 30 -4.94 -1.21 -20.39
CA VAL A 30 -4.80 -2.67 -20.50
C VAL A 30 -5.28 -3.16 -21.88
N LYS A 31 -6.47 -2.74 -22.32
CA LYS A 31 -6.98 -3.08 -23.68
C LYS A 31 -6.04 -2.61 -24.80
N SER A 32 -5.42 -1.44 -24.64
CA SER A 32 -4.44 -0.93 -25.61
C SER A 32 -3.17 -1.77 -25.64
N GLN A 33 -2.69 -2.23 -24.48
CA GLN A 33 -1.50 -3.12 -24.39
C GLN A 33 -1.77 -4.49 -24.99
N ILE A 34 -2.96 -5.07 -24.75
CA ILE A 34 -3.40 -6.32 -25.38
C ILE A 34 -3.43 -6.18 -26.90
N LYS A 35 -4.01 -5.08 -27.42
CA LYS A 35 -4.04 -4.82 -28.88
C LYS A 35 -2.65 -4.68 -29.51
N LYS A 36 -1.66 -4.24 -28.73
CA LYS A 36 -0.26 -4.12 -29.17
C LYS A 36 0.52 -5.43 -29.04
N GLY A 37 -0.08 -6.51 -28.53
CA GLY A 37 0.60 -7.78 -28.27
C GLY A 37 1.60 -7.73 -27.11
N LEU A 38 1.58 -6.68 -26.29
CA LEU A 38 2.48 -6.50 -25.14
C LEU A 38 1.96 -7.17 -23.86
N HIS A 39 0.76 -7.72 -23.90
CA HIS A 39 0.08 -8.32 -22.75
C HIS A 39 -0.70 -9.56 -23.21
N ASP A 40 -0.43 -10.70 -22.58
CA ASP A 40 -1.11 -11.97 -22.89
C ASP A 40 -2.55 -11.93 -22.32
N PRO A 41 -3.59 -12.09 -23.14
CA PRO A 41 -4.97 -12.11 -22.68
C PRO A 41 -5.28 -13.19 -21.64
N ASN A 42 -4.49 -14.27 -21.59
CA ASN A 42 -4.72 -15.42 -20.72
C ASN A 42 -4.03 -15.30 -19.36
N VAL A 43 -3.11 -14.36 -19.21
CA VAL A 43 -2.36 -14.14 -17.97
C VAL A 43 -2.84 -12.84 -17.32
N GLU A 44 -3.78 -12.96 -16.39
CA GLU A 44 -4.18 -11.82 -15.56
C GLU A 44 -3.10 -11.54 -14.52
N ASP A 45 -2.51 -10.34 -14.55
CA ASP A 45 -1.61 -9.86 -13.52
C ASP A 45 -2.34 -9.81 -12.16
N PRO A 46 -1.88 -10.55 -11.12
CA PRO A 46 -2.48 -10.54 -9.79
C PRO A 46 -2.63 -9.13 -9.21
N PHE A 47 -1.73 -8.21 -9.55
CA PHE A 47 -1.83 -6.81 -9.13
C PHE A 47 -3.02 -6.10 -9.78
N GLU A 48 -3.21 -6.27 -11.09
CA GLU A 48 -4.36 -5.68 -11.79
C GLU A 48 -5.69 -6.29 -11.34
N MET A 49 -5.68 -7.61 -11.07
CA MET A 49 -6.83 -8.29 -10.45
C MET A 49 -7.12 -7.71 -9.06
N PHE A 50 -6.11 -7.53 -8.21
CA PHE A 50 -6.26 -6.94 -6.87
C PHE A 50 -6.91 -5.56 -6.94
N ILE A 51 -6.36 -4.64 -7.73
CA ILE A 51 -6.88 -3.28 -7.78
C ILE A 51 -8.27 -3.21 -8.42
N SER A 52 -8.55 -4.08 -9.40
CA SER A 52 -9.84 -4.10 -10.09
C SER A 52 -10.97 -4.72 -9.25
N ALA A 53 -10.63 -5.67 -8.38
CA ALA A 53 -11.59 -6.46 -7.60
C ALA A 53 -11.81 -5.93 -6.18
N THR A 54 -10.90 -5.11 -5.64
CA THR A 54 -11.00 -4.55 -4.29
C THR A 54 -11.52 -3.11 -4.31
N ASN A 55 -12.16 -2.69 -3.22
CA ASN A 55 -12.59 -1.31 -3.04
C ASN A 55 -11.45 -0.52 -2.38
N ILE A 56 -10.76 0.31 -3.16
CA ILE A 56 -9.58 1.06 -2.71
C ILE A 56 -9.89 2.55 -2.58
N ARG A 57 -9.70 3.09 -1.37
CA ARG A 57 -9.66 4.53 -1.10
C ARG A 57 -8.22 5.00 -1.27
N TYR A 58 -7.95 5.74 -2.34
CA TYR A 58 -6.69 6.43 -2.54
C TYR A 58 -6.67 7.74 -1.74
N CYS A 59 -5.59 7.98 -1.01
CA CYS A 59 -5.44 9.15 -0.14
C CYS A 59 -4.00 9.67 -0.22
N TYR A 60 -3.81 10.97 -0.44
CA TYR A 60 -2.49 11.56 -0.27
C TYR A 60 -2.14 11.64 1.21
N TYR A 61 -0.86 11.51 1.57
CA TYR A 61 -0.44 11.66 2.98
C TYR A 61 -0.88 12.99 3.60
N LYS A 62 -0.83 14.08 2.83
CA LYS A 62 -1.29 15.41 3.24
C LYS A 62 -2.80 15.50 3.52
N GLU A 63 -3.57 14.52 3.08
CA GLU A 63 -5.05 14.44 3.17
C GLU A 63 -5.52 13.32 4.10
N THR A 64 -4.63 12.72 4.89
CA THR A 64 -4.96 11.62 5.83
C THR A 64 -5.97 12.01 6.91
N GLU A 65 -6.19 13.29 7.15
CA GLU A 65 -7.25 13.77 8.05
C GLU A 65 -8.66 13.42 7.55
N GLN A 66 -8.83 13.28 6.23
CA GLN A 66 -10.13 12.96 5.62
C GLN A 66 -10.55 11.49 5.80
N VAL A 67 -9.64 10.64 6.25
CA VAL A 67 -9.90 9.22 6.49
C VAL A 67 -10.14 8.89 7.96
N LEU A 68 -9.97 9.87 8.85
CA LEU A 68 -10.37 9.74 10.26
C LEU A 68 -11.88 9.48 10.37
N GLY A 69 -12.26 8.63 11.34
CA GLY A 69 -13.64 8.18 11.53
C GLY A 69 -14.12 7.16 10.49
N LYS A 70 -13.27 6.72 9.57
CA LYS A 70 -13.53 5.58 8.68
C LYS A 70 -12.73 4.37 9.13
N THR A 71 -13.23 3.20 8.76
CA THR A 71 -12.60 1.92 9.09
C THR A 71 -12.31 1.13 7.82
N PHE A 72 -11.09 0.59 7.73
CA PHE A 72 -10.58 -0.19 6.62
C PHE A 72 -10.09 -1.55 7.10
N GLY A 73 -10.23 -2.57 6.25
CA GLY A 73 -9.68 -3.91 6.51
C GLY A 73 -8.18 -4.02 6.21
N MET A 74 -7.67 -3.16 5.33
CA MET A 74 -6.25 -3.11 4.97
C MET A 74 -5.79 -1.68 4.75
N CYS A 75 -4.61 -1.33 5.25
CA CYS A 75 -3.94 -0.06 4.98
C CYS A 75 -2.60 -0.33 4.28
N ILE A 76 -2.35 0.36 3.16
CA ILE A 76 -1.11 0.29 2.38
C ILE A 76 -0.46 1.67 2.42
N LEU A 77 0.76 1.72 2.96
CA LEU A 77 1.61 2.90 3.07
C LEU A 77 2.76 2.77 2.06
N GLN A 78 2.69 3.51 0.96
CA GLN A 78 3.57 3.29 -0.19
C GLN A 78 4.99 3.83 -0.01
N ASP A 79 5.12 5.04 0.53
CA ASP A 79 6.41 5.72 0.63
C ASP A 79 6.82 5.84 2.10
N PHE A 80 7.61 4.88 2.58
CA PHE A 80 8.08 4.82 3.98
C PHE A 80 8.85 6.07 4.41
N GLU A 81 9.72 6.60 3.55
CA GLU A 81 10.57 7.76 3.84
C GLU A 81 9.80 9.05 4.18
N ALA A 82 8.52 9.12 3.78
CA ALA A 82 7.68 10.29 4.02
C ALA A 82 6.72 10.11 5.21
N LEU A 83 6.80 8.98 5.91
CA LEU A 83 5.97 8.72 7.08
C LEU A 83 6.48 9.52 8.28
N THR A 84 5.55 10.19 8.94
CA THR A 84 5.76 10.82 10.23
C THR A 84 4.95 10.06 11.28
N PRO A 85 5.31 10.13 12.58
CA PRO A 85 4.57 9.45 13.63
C PRO A 85 3.07 9.77 13.61
N ASN A 86 2.71 11.03 13.36
CA ASN A 86 1.31 11.45 13.25
C ASN A 86 0.57 10.78 12.08
N LEU A 87 1.21 10.66 10.90
CA LEU A 87 0.61 9.95 9.75
C LEU A 87 0.40 8.47 10.05
N LEU A 88 1.37 7.84 10.71
CA LEU A 88 1.26 6.44 11.15
C LEU A 88 0.08 6.27 12.11
N CYS A 89 -0.03 7.10 13.15
CA CYS A 89 -1.15 7.01 14.09
C CYS A 89 -2.50 7.15 13.37
N ARG A 90 -2.68 8.18 12.55
CA ARG A 90 -3.94 8.42 11.81
C ARG A 90 -4.33 7.28 10.89
N THR A 91 -3.35 6.64 10.24
CA THR A 91 -3.62 5.56 9.28
C THR A 91 -3.86 4.23 9.99
N ILE A 92 -3.07 3.93 11.03
CA ILE A 92 -3.20 2.70 11.83
C ILE A 92 -4.52 2.69 12.62
N GLU A 93 -4.92 3.83 13.20
CA GLU A 93 -6.20 3.95 13.93
C GLU A 93 -7.41 3.59 13.06
N THR A 94 -7.33 3.85 11.75
CA THR A 94 -8.42 3.54 10.81
C THR A 94 -8.50 2.06 10.41
N VAL A 95 -7.61 1.20 10.90
CA VAL A 95 -7.63 -0.24 10.58
C VAL A 95 -8.42 -1.01 11.62
N GLU A 96 -9.35 -1.86 11.17
CA GLU A 96 -10.15 -2.70 12.07
C GLU A 96 -9.32 -3.78 12.77
N GLY A 97 -9.83 -4.27 13.91
CA GLY A 97 -9.24 -5.42 14.59
C GLY A 97 -9.21 -6.66 13.69
N GLY A 98 -8.03 -7.24 13.49
CA GLY A 98 -7.81 -8.33 12.53
C GLY A 98 -7.52 -7.89 11.10
N GLY A 99 -7.49 -6.57 10.84
CA GLY A 99 -7.00 -5.99 9.59
C GLY A 99 -5.48 -6.01 9.48
N MET A 100 -4.96 -5.51 8.35
CA MET A 100 -3.52 -5.53 8.04
C MET A 100 -2.99 -4.16 7.65
N VAL A 101 -1.84 -3.78 8.20
CA VAL A 101 -1.07 -2.59 7.80
C VAL A 101 0.15 -3.06 7.01
N VAL A 102 0.32 -2.59 5.78
CA VAL A 102 1.41 -2.93 4.87
C VAL A 102 2.24 -1.70 4.58
N LEU A 103 3.54 -1.77 4.85
CA LEU A 103 4.52 -0.73 4.56
C LEU A 103 5.38 -1.17 3.37
N LEU A 104 5.46 -0.34 2.33
CA LEU A 104 6.29 -0.61 1.16
C LEU A 104 7.64 0.11 1.30
N LEU A 105 8.73 -0.67 1.23
CA LEU A 105 10.10 -0.17 1.23
C LEU A 105 10.63 -0.24 -0.20
N LYS A 106 10.55 0.88 -0.93
CA LYS A 106 10.94 0.92 -2.35
C LYS A 106 12.41 1.30 -2.58
N THR A 107 13.02 2.05 -1.66
CA THR A 107 14.36 2.61 -1.86
C THR A 107 15.44 1.73 -1.22
N MET A 108 16.55 1.53 -1.94
CA MET A 108 17.71 0.79 -1.42
C MET A 108 18.32 1.47 -0.18
N SER A 109 18.16 2.79 -0.03
CA SER A 109 18.53 3.53 1.18
C SER A 109 17.77 3.03 2.40
N SER A 110 16.44 2.95 2.31
CA SER A 110 15.59 2.48 3.41
C SER A 110 15.89 1.02 3.78
N LEU A 111 16.14 0.17 2.78
CA LEU A 111 16.46 -1.24 2.99
C LEU A 111 17.83 -1.41 3.67
N LYS A 112 18.84 -0.65 3.26
CA LYS A 112 20.17 -0.65 3.88
C LYS A 112 20.11 -0.17 5.33
N GLN A 113 19.38 0.92 5.60
CA GLN A 113 19.18 1.42 6.97
C GLN A 113 18.52 0.37 7.87
N LEU A 114 17.52 -0.36 7.36
CA LEU A 114 16.87 -1.45 8.11
C LEU A 114 17.84 -2.61 8.38
N TYR A 115 18.66 -2.98 7.39
CA TYR A 115 19.66 -4.04 7.54
C TYR A 115 20.74 -3.65 8.57
N GLU A 116 21.22 -2.42 8.52
CA GLU A 116 22.18 -1.87 9.47
C GLU A 116 21.60 -1.85 10.90
N LEU A 117 20.34 -1.45 11.08
CA LEU A 117 19.64 -1.51 12.37
C LEU A 117 19.55 -2.93 12.94
N SER A 118 19.30 -3.94 12.09
CA SER A 118 19.23 -5.34 12.54
C SER A 118 20.60 -5.89 12.94
N MET A 119 21.67 -5.46 12.26
CA MET A 119 23.03 -5.85 12.62
C MET A 119 23.50 -5.15 13.90
N ASP A 120 23.18 -3.87 14.06
CA ASP A 120 23.54 -3.08 15.25
C ASP A 120 22.70 -3.44 16.47
N ALA A 121 21.46 -3.92 16.32
CA ALA A 121 20.68 -4.40 17.46
C ALA A 121 21.37 -5.57 18.19
N HIS A 122 22.12 -6.42 17.47
CA HIS A 122 22.96 -7.45 18.06
C HIS A 122 24.22 -6.89 18.73
N ALA A 123 24.76 -5.76 18.25
CA ALA A 123 25.91 -5.08 18.87
C ALA A 123 25.52 -4.18 20.06
N GLN A 124 24.29 -3.64 20.05
CA GLN A 124 23.71 -2.78 21.09
C GLN A 124 22.98 -3.58 22.18
N LEU A 125 22.88 -4.90 22.06
CA LEU A 125 22.37 -5.77 23.12
C LEU A 125 23.39 -5.84 24.26
N ARG A 126 23.49 -4.75 25.03
CA ARG A 126 24.18 -4.71 26.30
C ARG A 126 23.34 -5.49 27.30
N THR A 127 23.82 -6.66 27.70
CA THR A 127 23.39 -7.28 28.96
C THR A 127 23.75 -6.32 30.09
N GLU A 128 22.80 -6.14 31.03
CA GLU A 128 22.95 -5.31 32.23
C GLU A 128 24.29 -5.51 32.96
#